data_AF-A0A1M3R1X6-F1
#
_entry.id   AF-A0A1M3R1X6-F1
#
_cell.length_a   1.000
_cell.length_b   1.000
_cell.length_c   1.000
_cell.angle_alpha   90.00
_cell.angle_beta   90.00
_cell.angle_gamma   90.00
#
_symmetry.space_group_name_H-M   'P 1'
#
loop_
_entity.id
_entity.type
_entity.pdbx_description
1 polymer ?
#
loop_
_entity_poly.entity_id
_entity_poly.type
_entity_poly.pdbx_seq_one_letter_code
_entity_poly.pdbx_strand_id
1 'polypeptide(L)'
;MHKNQVMNKTIIYFAVLFTLVTTTVQSQTKTTSKPAAKSATPTKSDAFTNKSVIDLHKAGLGDEIILTKIAQSKCAFDLSTDGLIDLKSKGVSADVIKAMMNKSESGTSNAVTNTATVKEPVKPNSSGKTGTPSPELMNHVYVYDKSNQSAKPLEKSVAGIRTKQGVFGGSAMLQVDGAKSAIQINQSESTSFVINTGGSTLPELTLYKLKSVKNKREVASMKVNSFSGVKTGEDVISLNISKLSEGIFEVTPAKKLEKGEYFFTGKPATGANSMDAYTFGIE
;
A
#
# COMPACT_ATOMS: atom_id res chain seq x y z
N MET A 1 -71.79 -4.14 -12.74
CA MET A 1 -72.47 -4.33 -11.44
C MET A 1 -72.29 -5.78 -11.05
N HIS A 2 -71.92 -6.19 -9.84
CA HIS A 2 -71.71 -5.45 -8.58
C HIS A 2 -70.29 -5.66 -8.01
N LYS A 3 -69.90 -4.88 -7.00
CA LYS A 3 -68.72 -5.14 -6.16
C LYS A 3 -69.00 -6.30 -5.20
N ASN A 4 -67.96 -6.98 -4.72
CA ASN A 4 -67.82 -7.17 -3.28
C ASN A 4 -66.34 -7.28 -2.88
N GLN A 5 -66.02 -6.82 -1.67
CA GLN A 5 -64.66 -6.79 -1.10
C GLN A 5 -64.75 -7.16 0.38
N VAL A 6 -63.93 -8.11 0.84
CA VAL A 6 -63.66 -8.32 2.27
C VAL A 6 -62.16 -8.66 2.43
N MET A 7 -61.56 -8.22 3.53
CA MET A 7 -60.15 -8.36 3.87
C MET A 7 -59.99 -8.62 5.37
N ASN A 8 -59.17 -9.60 5.75
CA ASN A 8 -58.53 -9.83 7.08
C ASN A 8 -57.89 -11.24 7.05
N LYS A 9 -56.89 -11.66 7.84
CA LYS A 9 -55.80 -11.07 8.66
C LYS A 9 -55.23 -12.28 9.45
N THR A 10 -54.00 -12.70 9.18
CA THR A 10 -53.23 -13.65 10.02
C THR A 10 -51.77 -13.22 9.92
N ILE A 11 -51.25 -12.40 10.83
CA ILE A 11 -50.72 -12.73 12.17
C ILE A 11 -49.49 -13.65 12.08
N ILE A 12 -48.34 -13.09 12.47
CA ILE A 12 -47.02 -13.73 12.51
C ILE A 12 -46.71 -14.08 13.96
N TYR A 13 -46.14 -15.26 14.21
CA TYR A 13 -45.53 -15.62 15.49
C TYR A 13 -44.06 -16.00 15.28
N PHE A 14 -43.15 -15.27 15.91
CA PHE A 14 -41.76 -15.67 16.14
C PHE A 14 -41.53 -15.70 17.65
N ALA A 15 -41.19 -16.88 18.19
CA ALA A 15 -40.94 -17.04 19.61
C ALA A 15 -39.48 -16.69 19.93
N VAL A 16 -39.28 -15.72 20.82
CA VAL A 16 -37.97 -15.42 21.44
C VAL A 16 -38.04 -15.88 22.89
N LEU A 17 -37.26 -16.90 23.24
CA LEU A 17 -37.14 -17.37 24.62
C LEU A 17 -35.87 -16.80 25.24
N PHE A 18 -36.02 -16.06 26.33
CA PHE A 18 -34.94 -15.37 27.03
C PHE A 18 -34.76 -16.00 28.41
N THR A 19 -33.60 -16.55 28.72
CA THR A 19 -33.28 -17.10 30.04
C THR A 19 -32.02 -16.46 30.60
N LEU A 20 -32.15 -15.94 31.83
CA LEU A 20 -31.09 -15.25 32.56
C LEU A 20 -30.61 -16.17 33.70
N VAL A 21 -29.30 -16.35 33.85
CA VAL A 21 -28.71 -17.06 34.99
C VAL A 21 -27.56 -16.23 35.55
N THR A 22 -27.61 -15.96 36.85
CA THR A 22 -26.59 -15.19 37.59
C THR A 22 -26.05 -16.02 38.74
N THR A 23 -24.72 -16.17 38.83
CA THR A 23 -24.04 -16.71 40.01
C THR A 23 -22.78 -15.91 40.30
N THR A 24 -22.50 -15.71 41.59
CA THR A 24 -21.35 -14.98 42.12
C THR A 24 -20.38 -15.95 42.81
N VAL A 25 -19.07 -15.70 42.71
CA VAL A 25 -18.03 -16.44 43.45
C VAL A 25 -17.00 -15.45 44.02
N GLN A 26 -16.49 -15.74 45.21
CA GLN A 26 -15.64 -14.85 46.01
C GLN A 26 -14.13 -15.02 45.73
N SER A 27 -13.33 -14.05 46.20
CA SER A 27 -11.86 -14.14 46.28
C SER A 27 -11.39 -14.40 47.71
N GLN A 28 -10.46 -15.35 47.91
CA GLN A 28 -9.59 -15.46 49.10
C GLN A 28 -8.17 -15.96 48.71
N THR A 29 -7.28 -16.23 49.67
CA THR A 29 -5.84 -15.85 49.54
C THR A 29 -4.78 -16.84 50.05
N LYS A 30 -3.55 -16.73 49.47
CA LYS A 30 -2.20 -16.75 50.14
C LYS A 30 -1.40 -18.08 50.37
N THR A 31 -0.16 -18.12 49.82
CA THR A 31 1.07 -18.91 50.22
C THR A 31 1.06 -20.46 50.10
N THR A 32 2.16 -21.23 49.88
CA THR A 32 3.62 -20.99 49.58
C THR A 32 4.35 -22.27 49.11
N SER A 33 5.34 -22.16 48.20
CA SER A 33 6.61 -22.96 48.18
C SER A 33 7.63 -22.42 47.13
N LYS A 34 8.87 -22.96 47.11
CA LYS A 34 10.15 -22.33 46.65
C LYS A 34 11.25 -23.44 46.53
N PRO A 35 12.36 -23.38 45.75
CA PRO A 35 13.02 -22.24 45.02
C PRO A 35 13.44 -22.50 43.54
N ALA A 36 14.16 -21.51 42.94
CA ALA A 36 15.21 -21.61 41.89
C ALA A 36 14.85 -22.12 40.47
N ALA A 37 15.40 -21.58 39.36
CA ALA A 37 16.18 -20.35 39.09
C ALA A 37 15.85 -19.92 37.63
N LYS A 38 15.86 -18.65 37.23
CA LYS A 38 17.05 -17.78 37.12
C LYS A 38 16.58 -16.32 36.99
N SER A 39 16.87 -15.46 37.97
CA SER A 39 16.36 -14.09 38.01
C SER A 39 17.06 -13.18 36.99
N ALA A 40 16.44 -12.98 35.83
CA ALA A 40 16.66 -11.78 35.03
C ALA A 40 15.78 -10.66 35.59
N THR A 41 16.40 -9.57 36.04
CA THR A 41 15.68 -8.41 36.58
C THR A 41 14.78 -7.81 35.49
N PRO A 42 13.48 -7.56 35.72
CA PRO A 42 12.68 -6.74 34.83
C PRO A 42 13.10 -5.28 35.03
N THR A 43 14.22 -4.90 34.42
CA THR A 43 14.59 -3.51 34.21
C THR A 43 13.38 -2.82 33.60
N LYS A 44 12.87 -1.76 34.23
CA LYS A 44 11.76 -0.97 33.71
C LYS A 44 12.25 -0.21 32.48
N SER A 45 12.31 -0.92 31.35
CA SER A 45 12.67 -0.34 30.07
C SER A 45 11.48 0.48 29.56
N ASP A 46 11.73 1.76 29.24
CA ASP A 46 10.78 2.60 28.52
C ASP A 46 10.71 2.23 27.02
N ALA A 47 10.88 0.93 26.73
CA ALA A 47 10.81 0.34 25.41
C ALA A 47 9.36 -0.03 25.09
N PHE A 48 8.95 0.25 23.86
CA PHE A 48 7.64 -0.11 23.33
C PHE A 48 7.61 -1.60 23.00
N THR A 49 6.63 -2.34 23.55
CA THR A 49 6.57 -3.82 23.51
C THR A 49 5.31 -4.33 22.79
N ASN A 50 5.22 -5.64 22.55
CA ASN A 50 3.99 -6.28 22.05
C ASN A 50 2.77 -5.91 22.91
N LYS A 51 2.91 -5.92 24.24
CA LYS A 51 1.83 -5.50 25.15
C LYS A 51 1.43 -4.04 24.89
N SER A 52 2.41 -3.15 24.72
CA SER A 52 2.14 -1.73 24.42
C SER A 52 1.38 -1.54 23.11
N VAL A 53 1.72 -2.31 22.06
CA VAL A 53 1.00 -2.32 20.77
C VAL A 53 -0.44 -2.81 20.96
N ILE A 54 -0.63 -3.93 21.66
CA ILE A 54 -1.94 -4.53 21.95
C ILE A 54 -2.80 -3.60 22.81
N ASP A 55 -2.22 -2.90 23.79
CA ASP A 55 -2.92 -1.94 24.64
C ASP A 55 -3.40 -0.72 23.84
N LEU A 56 -2.58 -0.16 22.93
CA LEU A 56 -2.99 0.98 22.08
C LEU A 56 -4.09 0.58 21.09
N HIS A 57 -3.96 -0.60 20.46
CA HIS A 57 -4.98 -1.13 19.55
C HIS A 57 -6.33 -1.34 20.28
N LYS A 58 -6.31 -1.93 21.49
CA LYS A 58 -7.51 -2.09 22.34
C LYS A 58 -8.10 -0.78 22.84
N ALA A 59 -7.28 0.27 22.98
CA ALA A 59 -7.73 1.62 23.29
C ALA A 59 -8.33 2.36 22.07
N GLY A 60 -8.41 1.71 20.89
CA GLY A 60 -9.02 2.28 19.69
C GLY A 60 -8.15 3.31 18.97
N LEU A 61 -6.84 3.38 19.25
CA LEU A 61 -5.94 4.22 18.48
C LEU A 61 -5.71 3.58 17.10
N GLY A 62 -6.04 4.32 16.04
CA GLY A 62 -5.86 3.86 14.66
C GLY A 62 -4.41 3.54 14.32
N ASP A 63 -4.23 2.56 13.43
CA ASP A 63 -2.93 1.95 13.12
C ASP A 63 -1.84 2.96 12.76
N GLU A 64 -2.14 4.05 12.06
CA GLU A 64 -1.18 5.13 11.73
C GLU A 64 -0.46 5.71 12.97
N ILE A 65 -1.17 5.84 14.09
CA ILE A 65 -0.60 6.33 15.34
C ILE A 65 0.29 5.26 15.99
N ILE A 66 -0.09 3.98 15.89
CA ILE A 66 0.71 2.86 16.37
C ILE A 66 1.99 2.71 15.53
N LEU A 67 1.88 2.78 14.19
CA LEU A 67 3.00 2.81 13.23
C LEU A 67 3.96 3.96 13.54
N THR A 68 3.43 5.17 13.75
CA THR A 68 4.22 6.34 14.14
C THR A 68 4.92 6.11 15.49
N LYS A 69 4.23 5.50 16.46
CA LYS A 69 4.82 5.21 17.77
C LYS A 69 5.92 4.14 17.70
N ILE A 70 5.78 3.13 16.85
CA ILE A 70 6.82 2.14 16.54
C ILE A 70 8.05 2.84 15.92
N ALA A 71 7.83 3.72 14.93
CA ALA A 71 8.91 4.45 14.28
C ALA A 71 9.70 5.33 15.27
N GLN A 72 9.02 6.04 16.17
CA GLN A 72 9.63 6.99 17.10
C GLN A 72 10.20 6.39 18.39
N SER A 73 9.71 5.23 18.84
CA SER A 73 10.11 4.66 20.13
C SER A 73 11.36 3.78 20.02
N LYS A 74 12.09 3.59 21.13
CA LYS A 74 12.91 2.39 21.31
C LYS A 74 11.95 1.21 21.49
N CYS A 75 12.20 0.10 20.81
CA CYS A 75 11.30 -1.05 20.80
C CYS A 75 11.97 -2.30 21.37
N ALA A 76 11.16 -3.18 21.95
CA ALA A 76 11.55 -4.49 22.46
C ALA A 76 10.40 -5.46 22.15
N PHE A 77 10.40 -5.99 20.93
CA PHE A 77 9.32 -6.85 20.44
C PHE A 77 9.71 -8.32 20.49
N ASP A 78 8.76 -9.16 20.90
CA ASP A 78 8.82 -10.59 20.67
C ASP A 78 8.26 -10.88 19.27
N LEU A 79 9.14 -11.30 18.37
CA LEU A 79 8.83 -11.66 16.98
C LEU A 79 9.01 -13.17 16.73
N SER A 80 8.99 -13.97 17.80
CA SER A 80 8.85 -15.42 17.70
C SER A 80 7.51 -15.81 17.07
N THR A 81 7.39 -17.07 16.63
CA THR A 81 6.13 -17.62 16.11
C THR A 81 4.96 -17.37 17.08
N ASP A 82 5.17 -17.59 18.38
CA ASP A 82 4.15 -17.41 19.42
C ASP A 82 3.84 -15.91 19.65
N GLY A 83 4.84 -15.04 19.64
CA GLY A 83 4.66 -13.58 19.72
C GLY A 83 3.86 -13.00 18.55
N LEU A 84 4.11 -13.49 17.33
CA LEU A 84 3.37 -13.12 16.12
C LEU A 84 1.94 -13.68 16.13
N ILE A 85 1.73 -14.89 16.65
CA ILE A 85 0.40 -15.48 16.85
C ILE A 85 -0.39 -14.68 17.89
N ASP A 86 0.22 -14.29 19.02
CA ASP A 86 -0.48 -13.49 20.03
C ASP A 86 -0.93 -12.14 19.46
N LEU A 87 -0.03 -11.37 18.85
CA LEU A 87 -0.34 -10.09 18.19
C LEU A 87 -1.54 -10.20 17.25
N LYS A 88 -1.51 -11.19 16.34
CA LYS A 88 -2.59 -11.43 15.39
C LYS A 88 -3.89 -11.90 16.06
N SER A 89 -3.81 -12.70 17.11
CA SER A 89 -4.98 -13.12 17.90
C SER A 89 -5.63 -11.98 18.69
N LYS A 90 -4.89 -10.90 18.96
CA LYS A 90 -5.37 -9.70 19.67
C LYS A 90 -5.80 -8.56 18.73
N GLY A 91 -5.93 -8.83 17.44
CA GLY A 91 -6.47 -7.90 16.43
C GLY A 91 -5.46 -6.97 15.78
N VAL A 92 -4.19 -6.99 16.22
CA VAL A 92 -3.13 -6.14 15.67
C VAL A 92 -2.96 -6.43 14.18
N SER A 93 -3.04 -5.38 13.35
CA SER A 93 -3.06 -5.52 11.89
C SER A 93 -1.72 -6.00 11.33
N ALA A 94 -1.78 -6.59 10.14
CA ALA A 94 -0.59 -7.10 9.45
C ALA A 94 0.45 -6.00 9.18
N ASP A 95 0.01 -4.77 8.90
CA ASP A 95 0.90 -3.64 8.63
C ASP A 95 1.59 -3.13 9.90
N VAL A 96 0.88 -3.10 11.04
CA VAL A 96 1.49 -2.81 12.36
C VAL A 96 2.51 -3.89 12.72
N ILE A 97 2.19 -5.18 12.55
CA ILE A 97 3.13 -6.30 12.78
C ILE A 97 4.36 -6.19 11.86
N LYS A 98 4.16 -5.87 10.57
CA LYS A 98 5.25 -5.66 9.60
C LYS A 98 6.16 -4.48 10.01
N ALA A 99 5.60 -3.39 10.53
CA ALA A 99 6.40 -2.29 11.06
C ALA A 99 7.18 -2.68 12.33
N MET A 100 6.62 -3.54 13.19
CA MET A 100 7.36 -4.09 14.34
C MET A 100 8.57 -4.91 13.89
N MET A 101 8.43 -5.72 12.83
CA MET A 101 9.54 -6.49 12.24
C MET A 101 10.63 -5.57 11.68
N ASN A 102 10.27 -4.65 10.78
CA ASN A 102 11.20 -3.69 10.16
C ASN A 102 11.97 -2.85 11.22
N LYS A 103 11.29 -2.49 12.32
CA LYS A 103 11.89 -1.71 13.42
C LYS A 103 12.89 -2.52 14.25
N SER A 104 12.67 -3.81 14.44
CA SER A 104 13.62 -4.71 15.13
C SER A 104 14.86 -5.01 14.29
N GLU A 105 14.72 -5.16 12.97
CA GLU A 105 15.85 -5.34 12.04
C GLU A 105 16.77 -4.10 12.01
N SER A 106 16.21 -2.91 12.25
CA SER A 106 16.95 -1.66 12.43
C SER A 106 17.63 -1.52 13.82
N GLY A 107 17.62 -2.57 14.65
CA GLY A 107 17.97 -2.50 16.07
C GLY A 107 19.46 -2.56 16.44
N THR A 108 20.34 -2.98 15.52
CA THR A 108 21.73 -3.38 15.88
C THR A 108 22.82 -2.49 15.27
N SER A 109 23.01 -1.30 15.83
CA SER A 109 24.35 -0.70 16.04
C SER A 109 24.26 0.56 16.91
N ASN A 110 24.76 0.50 18.15
CA ASN A 110 25.12 1.63 19.03
C ASN A 110 25.60 1.06 20.39
N ALA A 111 26.70 1.50 21.02
CA ALA A 111 27.81 2.35 20.56
C ALA A 111 29.15 1.59 20.78
N VAL A 112 30.19 1.91 21.57
CA VAL A 112 30.61 2.99 22.51
C VAL A 112 32.15 2.79 22.66
N THR A 113 33.07 3.74 22.81
CA THR A 113 33.14 5.21 22.64
C THR A 113 34.61 5.63 22.65
N ASN A 114 35.00 6.79 22.11
CA ASN A 114 36.09 7.59 22.70
C ASN A 114 35.88 9.10 22.48
N THR A 115 36.62 9.93 23.22
CA THR A 115 36.15 11.26 23.66
C THR A 115 37.06 12.42 23.21
N ALA A 116 36.47 13.57 22.85
CA ALA A 116 36.85 14.94 23.28
C ALA A 116 36.71 16.07 22.22
N THR A 117 35.98 17.11 22.62
CA THR A 117 36.20 18.57 22.39
C THR A 117 36.09 19.25 21.01
N VAL A 118 34.98 20.00 20.87
CA VAL A 118 34.91 21.44 20.49
C VAL A 118 34.68 21.86 19.00
N LYS A 119 33.44 22.33 18.79
CA LYS A 119 32.89 23.34 17.84
C LYS A 119 32.75 23.07 16.33
N GLU A 120 31.56 23.49 15.89
CA GLU A 120 31.00 23.67 14.54
C GLU A 120 31.67 24.76 13.66
N PRO A 121 31.25 24.95 12.39
CA PRO A 121 30.39 24.09 11.54
C PRO A 121 30.96 23.84 10.12
N VAL A 122 30.83 22.62 9.59
CA VAL A 122 30.91 22.39 8.13
C VAL A 122 29.81 21.43 7.65
N LYS A 123 28.94 21.99 6.81
CA LYS A 123 28.06 21.36 5.81
C LYS A 123 28.28 19.84 5.58
N PRO A 124 27.24 18.99 5.71
CA PRO A 124 27.32 17.61 5.22
C PRO A 124 27.39 17.59 3.68
N ASN A 125 28.60 17.47 3.13
CA ASN A 125 28.77 17.11 1.74
C ASN A 125 28.23 15.68 1.54
N SER A 126 27.45 15.47 0.48
CA SER A 126 27.02 14.14 0.07
C SER A 126 28.20 13.37 -0.51
N SER A 127 28.85 12.54 0.31
CA SER A 127 29.85 11.58 -0.15
C SER A 127 29.12 10.37 -0.77
N GLY A 128 29.39 10.14 -2.06
CA GLY A 128 28.60 9.20 -2.86
C GLY A 128 28.67 7.76 -2.37
N LYS A 129 27.51 7.12 -2.30
CA LYS A 129 27.38 5.66 -2.40
C LYS A 129 27.05 5.36 -3.86
N THR A 130 27.86 4.55 -4.54
CA THR A 130 27.50 3.97 -5.83
C THR A 130 26.34 3.02 -5.62
N GLY A 131 25.12 3.55 -5.75
CA GLY A 131 23.89 2.89 -5.33
C GLY A 131 22.99 2.67 -6.51
N THR A 132 22.66 1.40 -6.75
CA THR A 132 21.46 0.96 -7.48
C THR A 132 20.29 1.88 -7.12
N PRO A 133 19.43 2.28 -8.09
CA PRO A 133 18.20 2.98 -7.75
C PRO A 133 17.49 2.21 -6.64
N SER A 134 17.11 2.92 -5.58
CA SER A 134 16.43 2.37 -4.41
C SER A 134 15.02 2.96 -4.33
N PRO A 135 14.06 2.49 -5.17
CA PRO A 135 12.67 2.85 -5.02
C PRO A 135 12.16 2.30 -3.68
N GLU A 136 11.95 3.20 -2.72
CA GLU A 136 11.60 2.86 -1.34
C GLU A 136 10.23 2.16 -1.23
N LEU A 137 9.30 2.47 -2.12
CA LEU A 137 7.96 1.91 -2.16
C LEU A 137 7.89 0.70 -3.10
N MET A 138 7.43 -0.43 -2.57
CA MET A 138 7.16 -1.63 -3.35
C MET A 138 5.97 -1.43 -4.29
N ASN A 139 6.06 -1.97 -5.51
CA ASN A 139 5.05 -1.94 -6.58
C ASN A 139 4.56 -0.53 -6.99
N HIS A 140 5.34 0.50 -6.65
CA HIS A 140 5.16 1.89 -7.07
C HIS A 140 6.09 2.18 -8.26
N VAL A 141 5.63 3.00 -9.21
CA VAL A 141 6.41 3.35 -10.42
C VAL A 141 7.17 4.66 -10.20
N TYR A 142 8.45 4.67 -10.54
CA TYR A 142 9.33 5.84 -10.46
C TYR A 142 9.85 6.20 -11.85
N VAL A 143 10.02 7.49 -12.15
CA VAL A 143 10.90 7.94 -13.24
C VAL A 143 12.34 7.61 -12.86
N TYR A 144 13.11 7.05 -13.79
CA TYR A 144 14.50 6.65 -13.56
C TYR A 144 15.45 7.48 -14.42
N ASP A 145 16.33 8.24 -13.78
CA ASP A 145 17.43 8.94 -14.44
C ASP A 145 18.69 8.06 -14.40
N LYS A 146 19.05 7.50 -15.56
CA LYS A 146 20.21 6.61 -15.69
C LYS A 146 21.55 7.32 -15.49
N SER A 147 21.62 8.65 -15.62
CA SER A 147 22.88 9.40 -15.56
C SER A 147 23.44 9.51 -14.14
N ASN A 148 22.55 9.55 -13.15
CA ASN A 148 22.85 9.70 -11.73
C ASN A 148 22.21 8.60 -10.86
N GLN A 149 21.55 7.62 -11.48
CA GLN A 149 20.84 6.49 -10.87
C GLN A 149 19.71 6.90 -9.91
N SER A 150 19.20 8.13 -10.01
CA SER A 150 18.10 8.61 -9.16
C SER A 150 16.73 8.12 -9.63
N ALA A 151 15.83 7.91 -8.67
CA ALA A 151 14.46 7.48 -8.90
C ALA A 151 13.49 8.50 -8.27
N LYS A 152 12.59 9.09 -9.07
CA LYS A 152 11.55 10.02 -8.60
C LYS A 152 10.18 9.33 -8.67
N PRO A 153 9.42 9.19 -7.58
CA PRO A 153 8.12 8.51 -7.61
C PRO A 153 7.13 9.25 -8.51
N LEU A 154 6.35 8.49 -9.28
CA LEU A 154 5.19 9.03 -10.00
C LEU A 154 4.05 9.36 -9.04
N GLU A 155 3.18 10.27 -9.45
CA GLU A 155 1.96 10.60 -8.71
C GLU A 155 0.99 9.42 -8.78
N LYS A 156 0.63 8.85 -7.63
CA LYS A 156 -0.42 7.82 -7.53
C LYS A 156 -1.79 8.49 -7.48
N SER A 157 -2.54 8.38 -8.56
CA SER A 157 -3.91 8.88 -8.71
C SER A 157 -4.90 7.70 -8.84
N VAL A 158 -6.19 7.95 -8.65
CA VAL A 158 -7.24 6.93 -8.87
C VAL A 158 -7.80 7.03 -10.29
N ALA A 159 -7.75 5.94 -11.05
CA ALA A 159 -8.39 5.83 -12.35
C ALA A 159 -9.78 5.19 -12.20
N GLY A 160 -10.83 5.98 -12.39
CA GLY A 160 -12.21 5.48 -12.41
C GLY A 160 -12.49 4.66 -13.68
N ILE A 161 -13.15 3.52 -13.51
CA ILE A 161 -13.56 2.62 -14.59
C ILE A 161 -15.01 2.94 -14.94
N ARG A 162 -15.28 3.33 -16.20
CA ARG A 162 -16.64 3.57 -16.69
C ARG A 162 -16.90 2.89 -18.03
N THR A 163 -18.06 2.24 -18.16
CA THR A 163 -18.52 1.69 -19.44
C THR A 163 -19.19 2.79 -20.26
N LYS A 164 -18.74 2.99 -21.51
CA LYS A 164 -19.42 3.82 -22.51
C LYS A 164 -20.09 2.91 -23.53
N GLN A 165 -21.40 2.99 -23.67
CA GLN A 165 -22.16 2.20 -24.64
C GLN A 165 -22.49 3.02 -25.89
N GLY A 166 -22.64 2.36 -27.03
CA GLY A 166 -23.03 2.95 -28.32
C GLY A 166 -23.83 1.95 -29.16
N VAL A 167 -24.32 2.41 -30.32
CA VAL A 167 -25.28 1.65 -31.15
C VAL A 167 -24.74 0.29 -31.63
N PHE A 168 -23.43 0.18 -31.86
CA PHE A 168 -22.78 -1.01 -32.42
C PHE A 168 -21.63 -1.55 -31.53
N GLY A 169 -21.70 -1.32 -30.23
CA GLY A 169 -20.66 -1.77 -29.30
C GLY A 169 -20.58 -0.99 -27.98
N GLY A 170 -19.48 -1.20 -27.27
CA GLY A 170 -19.16 -0.50 -26.03
C GLY A 170 -17.66 -0.29 -25.85
N SER A 171 -17.28 0.40 -24.77
CA SER A 171 -15.89 0.60 -24.39
C SER A 171 -15.74 0.64 -22.88
N ALA A 172 -14.78 -0.10 -22.34
CA ALA A 172 -14.26 0.13 -21.01
C ALA A 172 -13.33 1.36 -21.09
N MET A 173 -13.63 2.36 -20.27
CA MET A 173 -12.91 3.63 -20.24
C MET A 173 -12.25 3.77 -18.88
N LEU A 174 -10.99 4.19 -18.87
CA LEU A 174 -10.27 4.58 -17.67
C LEU A 174 -10.16 6.11 -17.66
N GLN A 175 -10.36 6.74 -16.51
CA GLN A 175 -10.41 8.19 -16.37
C GLN A 175 -9.75 8.64 -15.06
N VAL A 176 -8.78 9.55 -15.16
CA VAL A 176 -8.22 10.29 -14.01
C VAL A 176 -8.66 11.75 -14.10
N ASP A 177 -8.85 12.38 -12.95
CA ASP A 177 -9.22 13.79 -12.88
C ASP A 177 -7.99 14.72 -12.97
N GLY A 178 -8.23 16.01 -13.20
CA GLY A 178 -7.20 17.00 -13.51
C GLY A 178 -6.77 16.97 -14.99
N ALA A 179 -6.52 18.14 -15.57
CA ALA A 179 -6.09 18.30 -16.97
C ALA A 179 -4.64 17.86 -17.25
N LYS A 180 -3.77 17.89 -16.23
CA LYS A 180 -2.35 17.49 -16.27
C LYS A 180 -1.97 16.74 -15.00
N SER A 181 -0.89 15.95 -15.05
CA SER A 181 -0.20 15.40 -13.88
C SER A 181 0.68 16.44 -13.20
N ALA A 182 0.89 16.34 -11.88
CA ALA A 182 1.91 17.12 -11.18
C ALA A 182 3.35 16.69 -11.55
N ILE A 183 3.52 15.51 -12.16
CA ILE A 183 4.81 15.03 -12.68
C ILE A 183 4.85 15.27 -14.19
N GLN A 184 5.58 16.29 -14.63
CA GLN A 184 5.96 16.45 -16.03
C GLN A 184 7.42 16.03 -16.23
N ILE A 185 7.74 15.52 -17.42
CA ILE A 185 9.07 15.02 -17.81
C ILE A 185 9.40 15.63 -19.18
N ASN A 186 10.58 16.24 -19.33
CA ASN A 186 11.04 16.75 -20.62
C ASN A 186 11.10 15.62 -21.67
N GLN A 187 10.64 15.89 -22.89
CA GLN A 187 10.70 14.92 -23.98
C GLN A 187 12.15 14.51 -24.31
N SER A 188 12.38 13.20 -24.43
CA SER A 188 13.68 12.56 -24.71
C SER A 188 13.51 11.48 -25.78
N GLU A 189 14.60 11.04 -26.41
CA GLU A 189 14.61 9.84 -27.27
C GLU A 189 14.36 8.56 -26.44
N SER A 190 14.74 8.57 -25.16
CA SER A 190 14.46 7.49 -24.21
C SER A 190 13.94 8.03 -22.88
N THR A 191 12.79 7.52 -22.45
CA THR A 191 12.24 7.68 -21.11
C THR A 191 12.40 6.36 -20.38
N SER A 192 12.82 6.38 -19.12
CA SER A 192 13.02 5.16 -18.32
C SER A 192 12.30 5.27 -16.98
N PHE A 193 11.83 4.14 -16.49
CA PHE A 193 11.12 3.99 -15.23
C PHE A 193 11.70 2.81 -14.46
N VAL A 194 11.50 2.78 -13.15
CA VAL A 194 11.97 1.69 -12.27
C VAL A 194 10.90 1.31 -11.25
N ILE A 195 10.83 0.02 -10.92
CA ILE A 195 9.88 -0.56 -9.96
C ILE A 195 10.63 -1.52 -9.03
N ASN A 196 10.35 -1.40 -7.73
CA ASN A 196 10.80 -2.34 -6.69
C ASN A 196 9.68 -3.34 -6.40
N THR A 197 9.93 -4.65 -6.54
CA THR A 197 9.00 -5.74 -6.24
C THR A 197 9.34 -6.47 -4.94
N GLY A 198 10.41 -6.08 -4.24
CA GLY A 198 10.91 -6.74 -3.03
C GLY A 198 11.32 -8.21 -3.25
N GLY A 199 11.76 -8.57 -4.46
CA GLY A 199 12.11 -9.94 -4.84
C GLY A 199 10.93 -10.79 -5.32
N SER A 200 9.71 -10.24 -5.35
CA SER A 200 8.56 -10.91 -5.96
C SER A 200 8.51 -10.70 -7.48
N THR A 201 7.61 -11.42 -8.17
CA THR A 201 7.35 -11.24 -9.60
C THR A 201 6.86 -9.82 -9.91
N LEU A 202 7.37 -9.20 -10.97
CA LEU A 202 6.87 -7.92 -11.47
C LEU A 202 5.36 -8.01 -11.77
N PRO A 203 4.51 -7.10 -11.25
CA PRO A 203 3.08 -7.11 -11.54
C PRO A 203 2.80 -6.79 -13.01
N GLU A 204 1.65 -7.25 -13.52
CA GLU A 204 1.11 -6.84 -14.81
C GLU A 204 0.98 -5.31 -14.84
N LEU A 205 1.60 -4.66 -15.82
CA LEU A 205 1.69 -3.21 -15.93
C LEU A 205 1.46 -2.78 -17.39
N THR A 206 0.52 -1.86 -17.60
CA THR A 206 0.19 -1.31 -18.92
C THR A 206 0.38 0.20 -18.91
N LEU A 207 1.13 0.72 -19.89
CA LEU A 207 1.27 2.15 -20.16
C LEU A 207 0.25 2.56 -21.23
N TYR A 208 -0.46 3.66 -20.99
CA TYR A 208 -1.38 4.26 -21.97
C TYR A 208 -1.03 5.72 -22.23
N LYS A 209 -1.26 6.19 -23.46
CA LYS A 209 -1.40 7.62 -23.77
C LYS A 209 -2.84 8.05 -23.46
N LEU A 210 -2.99 9.16 -22.74
CA LEU A 210 -4.29 9.70 -22.33
C LEU A 210 -4.77 10.80 -23.27
N LYS A 211 -6.09 10.90 -23.43
CA LYS A 211 -6.78 11.98 -24.14
C LYS A 211 -7.33 12.95 -23.10
N SER A 212 -6.94 14.22 -23.17
CA SER A 212 -7.48 15.27 -22.29
C SER A 212 -8.92 15.61 -22.70
N VAL A 213 -9.86 15.48 -21.77
CA VAL A 213 -11.30 15.69 -21.99
C VAL A 213 -11.86 16.55 -20.86
N LYS A 214 -11.97 17.86 -21.11
CA LYS A 214 -12.19 18.89 -20.08
C LYS A 214 -11.08 18.81 -19.01
N ASN A 215 -11.38 19.10 -17.74
CA ASN A 215 -10.40 19.02 -16.63
C ASN A 215 -10.15 17.57 -16.15
N LYS A 216 -10.00 16.63 -17.09
CA LYS A 216 -9.83 15.18 -16.86
C LYS A 216 -9.00 14.57 -18.00
N ARG A 217 -8.45 13.38 -17.78
CA ARG A 217 -7.63 12.61 -18.73
C ARG A 217 -8.20 11.19 -18.84
N GLU A 218 -8.49 10.71 -20.05
CA GLU A 218 -9.15 9.42 -20.25
C GLU A 218 -8.59 8.58 -21.40
N VAL A 219 -8.83 7.26 -21.37
CA VAL A 219 -8.41 6.32 -22.41
C VAL A 219 -9.39 5.14 -22.53
N ALA A 220 -9.51 4.58 -23.73
CA ALA A 220 -10.23 3.32 -23.96
C ALA A 220 -9.29 2.13 -23.74
N SER A 221 -9.37 1.48 -22.57
CA SER A 221 -8.58 0.28 -22.31
C SER A 221 -9.03 -0.92 -23.15
N MET A 222 -10.33 -0.99 -23.43
CA MET A 222 -10.93 -2.01 -24.29
C MET A 222 -12.13 -1.43 -25.05
N LYS A 223 -12.22 -1.69 -26.35
CA LYS A 223 -13.41 -1.46 -27.19
C LYS A 223 -13.99 -2.81 -27.60
N VAL A 224 -15.31 -2.91 -27.68
CA VAL A 224 -16.01 -4.12 -28.15
C VAL A 224 -16.99 -3.68 -29.24
N ASN A 225 -16.89 -4.27 -30.44
CA ASN A 225 -17.72 -3.93 -31.59
C ASN A 225 -18.44 -5.18 -32.12
N SER A 226 -19.75 -5.09 -32.36
CA SER A 226 -20.59 -6.24 -32.74
C SER A 226 -20.14 -6.95 -34.02
N PHE A 227 -19.40 -6.26 -34.89
CA PHE A 227 -18.90 -6.78 -36.18
C PHE A 227 -17.41 -7.14 -36.20
N SER A 228 -16.62 -6.67 -35.24
CA SER A 228 -15.14 -6.85 -35.23
C SER A 228 -14.58 -7.32 -33.89
N GLY A 229 -15.42 -7.90 -33.03
CA GLY A 229 -15.03 -8.43 -31.74
C GLY A 229 -14.42 -7.40 -30.78
N VAL A 230 -13.48 -7.86 -29.96
CA VAL A 230 -12.78 -7.05 -28.96
C VAL A 230 -11.52 -6.42 -29.57
N LYS A 231 -11.32 -5.13 -29.33
CA LYS A 231 -10.08 -4.40 -29.66
C LYS A 231 -9.49 -3.79 -28.38
N THR A 232 -8.31 -4.25 -28.02
CA THR A 232 -7.41 -3.59 -27.06
C THR A 232 -6.25 -2.95 -27.84
N GLY A 233 -5.48 -2.07 -27.20
CA GLY A 233 -4.16 -1.69 -27.71
C GLY A 233 -4.03 -0.36 -28.46
N GLU A 234 -5.11 0.27 -28.94
CA GLU A 234 -5.05 1.48 -29.79
C GLU A 234 -4.33 2.68 -29.14
N ASP A 235 -4.47 2.83 -27.82
CA ASP A 235 -3.81 3.85 -27.00
C ASP A 235 -2.77 3.25 -26.02
N VAL A 236 -2.43 1.96 -26.17
CA VAL A 236 -1.45 1.25 -25.31
C VAL A 236 -0.05 1.39 -25.90
N ILE A 237 0.94 1.56 -25.02
CA ILE A 237 2.35 1.61 -25.38
C ILE A 237 3.05 0.36 -24.85
N SER A 238 3.61 -0.43 -25.77
CA SER A 238 4.40 -1.61 -25.45
C SER A 238 5.61 -1.24 -24.58
N LEU A 239 5.95 -2.12 -23.64
CA LEU A 239 7.02 -1.90 -22.67
C LEU A 239 8.12 -2.96 -22.86
N ASN A 240 9.36 -2.52 -22.86
CA ASN A 240 10.53 -3.37 -22.64
C ASN A 240 10.82 -3.40 -21.14
N ILE A 241 11.15 -4.57 -20.61
CA ILE A 241 11.41 -4.80 -19.18
C ILE A 241 12.78 -5.46 -19.06
N SER A 242 13.62 -4.96 -18.13
CA SER A 242 14.89 -5.60 -17.78
C SER A 242 15.06 -5.65 -16.26
N LYS A 243 15.80 -6.64 -15.76
CA LYS A 243 16.10 -6.78 -14.33
C LYS A 243 17.43 -6.07 -14.05
N LEU A 244 17.41 -5.07 -13.15
CA LEU A 244 18.61 -4.32 -12.73
C LEU A 244 19.32 -5.01 -11.56
N SER A 245 18.57 -5.51 -10.59
CA SER A 245 19.06 -6.30 -9.47
C SER A 245 17.96 -7.22 -8.95
N GLU A 246 18.19 -7.95 -7.86
CA GLU A 246 17.09 -8.69 -7.23
C GLU A 246 15.98 -7.73 -6.80
N GLY A 247 14.73 -8.09 -7.12
CA GLY A 247 13.55 -7.24 -6.90
C GLY A 247 13.46 -5.91 -7.69
N ILE A 248 14.49 -5.45 -8.42
CA ILE A 248 14.46 -4.15 -9.10
C ILE A 248 14.41 -4.34 -10.61
N PHE A 249 13.38 -3.79 -11.25
CA PHE A 249 13.16 -3.87 -12.69
C PHE A 249 13.13 -2.49 -13.33
N GLU A 250 13.85 -2.33 -14.44
CA GLU A 250 13.69 -1.20 -15.35
C GLU A 250 12.51 -1.45 -16.29
N VAL A 251 11.76 -0.39 -16.59
CA VAL A 251 10.65 -0.38 -17.53
C VAL A 251 10.86 0.77 -18.52
N THR A 252 10.91 0.47 -19.82
CA THR A 252 11.07 1.48 -20.88
C THR A 252 9.96 1.36 -21.92
N PRO A 253 9.38 2.46 -22.41
CA PRO A 253 8.53 2.45 -23.60
C PRO A 253 9.31 1.91 -24.81
N ALA A 254 8.69 1.02 -25.59
CA ALA A 254 9.30 0.43 -26.79
C ALA A 254 9.44 1.43 -27.97
N LYS A 255 8.94 2.66 -27.81
CA LYS A 255 9.06 3.79 -28.74
C LYS A 255 9.17 5.07 -27.93
N LYS A 256 9.83 6.10 -28.49
CA LYS A 256 9.86 7.47 -27.95
C LYS A 256 8.45 7.94 -27.58
N LEU A 257 8.31 8.55 -26.41
CA LEU A 257 7.06 9.18 -26.02
C LEU A 257 6.91 10.55 -26.71
N GLU A 258 5.72 10.78 -27.26
CA GLU A 258 5.30 12.08 -27.76
C GLU A 258 4.93 13.01 -26.61
N LYS A 259 4.73 14.31 -26.89
CA LYS A 259 4.12 15.21 -25.90
C LYS A 259 2.67 14.78 -25.63
N GLY A 260 2.26 14.90 -24.37
CA GLY A 260 0.93 14.48 -23.90
C GLY A 260 0.93 13.95 -22.47
N GLU A 261 -0.23 13.46 -22.03
CA GLU A 261 -0.43 12.88 -20.70
C GLU A 261 -0.48 11.36 -20.76
N TYR A 262 -0.02 10.71 -19.71
CA TYR A 262 0.27 9.27 -19.65
C TYR A 262 -0.04 8.71 -18.27
N PHE A 263 -0.32 7.40 -18.21
CA PHE A 263 -0.28 6.67 -16.94
C PHE A 263 0.14 5.21 -17.07
N PHE A 264 0.71 4.67 -16.01
CA PHE A 264 0.79 3.22 -15.81
C PHE A 264 -0.35 2.76 -14.92
N THR A 265 -0.93 1.60 -15.23
CA THR A 265 -1.87 0.90 -14.36
C THR A 265 -1.65 -0.60 -14.42
N GLY A 266 -2.03 -1.31 -13.34
CA GLY A 266 -2.13 -2.76 -13.33
C GLY A 266 -3.48 -3.28 -13.81
N LYS A 267 -3.68 -4.59 -13.67
CA LYS A 267 -4.95 -5.27 -13.93
C LYS A 267 -6.02 -4.84 -12.91
N PRO A 268 -7.28 -4.53 -13.33
CA PRO A 268 -8.38 -4.37 -12.38
C PRO A 268 -8.64 -5.67 -11.62
N ALA A 269 -8.94 -5.56 -10.32
CA ALA A 269 -9.58 -6.65 -9.59
C ALA A 269 -11.00 -6.91 -10.13
N THR A 270 -11.46 -8.17 -10.06
CA THR A 270 -12.78 -8.56 -10.55
C THR A 270 -13.88 -7.75 -9.85
N GLY A 271 -14.70 -7.03 -10.64
CA GLY A 271 -15.79 -6.19 -10.12
C GLY A 271 -15.36 -4.80 -9.62
N ALA A 272 -14.09 -4.42 -9.74
CA ALA A 272 -13.63 -3.08 -9.36
C ALA A 272 -14.26 -1.97 -10.22
N ASN A 273 -14.58 -0.84 -9.59
CA ASN A 273 -15.05 0.40 -10.22
C ASN A 273 -13.92 1.44 -10.41
N SER A 274 -12.73 1.18 -9.89
CA SER A 274 -11.52 1.99 -10.06
C SER A 274 -10.26 1.13 -9.96
N MET A 275 -9.13 1.69 -10.35
CA MET A 275 -7.79 1.09 -10.24
C MET A 275 -6.76 2.15 -9.88
N ASP A 276 -5.65 1.72 -9.27
CA ASP A 276 -4.48 2.56 -9.01
C ASP A 276 -3.80 2.93 -10.33
N ALA A 277 -3.47 4.21 -10.53
CA ALA A 277 -2.74 4.66 -11.71
C ALA A 277 -1.61 5.64 -11.36
N TYR A 278 -0.44 5.44 -11.97
CA TYR A 278 0.74 6.27 -11.79
C TYR A 278 0.86 7.25 -12.95
N THR A 279 0.53 8.53 -12.74
CA THR A 279 0.39 9.51 -13.82
C THR A 279 1.63 10.36 -14.04
N PHE A 280 1.83 10.78 -15.29
CA PHE A 280 2.84 11.76 -15.70
C PHE A 280 2.46 12.44 -17.03
N GLY A 281 3.08 13.57 -17.33
CA GLY A 281 3.07 14.22 -18.64
C GLY A 281 4.46 14.23 -19.29
N ILE A 282 4.48 14.32 -20.62
CA ILE A 282 5.67 14.60 -21.43
C ILE A 282 5.50 15.97 -22.09
N GLU A 283 6.50 16.85 -21.93
CA GLU A 283 6.46 18.24 -22.43
C GLU A 283 7.71 18.68 -23.22
#